data_AF-A0A8T3YNJ2-F1
#
_entry.id   AF-A0A8T3YNJ2-F1
#
_cell.length_a   1.000
_cell.length_b   1.000
_cell.length_c   1.000
_cell.angle_alpha   90.00
_cell.angle_beta   90.00
_cell.angle_gamma   90.00
#
_symmetry.space_group_name_H-M   'P 1'
#
loop_
_entity.id
_entity.type
_entity.pdbx_description
1 polymer ?
#
loop_
_entity_poly.entity_id
_entity_poly.type
_entity_poly.pdbx_seq_one_letter_code
_entity_poly.pdbx_strand_id
1 'polypeptide(L)'
;MADDVKTTRLELIETRSRIRLAENGHKLLKQKRDVLVLEFFRIMKQAQDQRAELNARMKDAFDALAMARAYHGIMEVENIALTVKKAPNVEVQSKNIMGVHIPSIKGEYVAKSLAERGYSMQGSSAKIDESASAFEKALEIVIKLAETENALKKLIKEIEKTKRRVNALDYIMIPRLRGTAKYIIMRLEEMEREQFISLKTIKAQLEKQEEGA
;
A
#
# COMPACT_ATOMS: atom_id res chain seq x y z
N MET A 1 -25.19 -10.28 -22.31
CA MET A 1 -25.04 -10.88 -20.97
C MET A 1 -25.90 -10.13 -19.97
N ALA A 2 -27.20 -10.21 -20.21
CA ALA A 2 -28.28 -9.69 -19.36
C ALA A 2 -29.21 -10.85 -18.98
N ASP A 3 -28.65 -12.07 -18.92
CA ASP A 3 -29.43 -13.30 -19.14
C ASP A 3 -29.88 -13.96 -17.84
N ASP A 4 -29.69 -13.35 -16.66
CA ASP A 4 -30.15 -13.94 -15.40
C ASP A 4 -30.42 -12.90 -14.28
N VAL A 5 -31.03 -11.75 -14.62
CA VAL A 5 -31.46 -10.78 -13.60
C VAL A 5 -32.98 -10.85 -13.44
N LYS A 6 -33.44 -11.22 -12.25
CA LYS A 6 -34.86 -11.26 -11.91
C LYS A 6 -35.48 -9.87 -11.99
N THR A 7 -36.47 -9.68 -12.85
CA THR A 7 -37.14 -8.39 -13.07
C THR A 7 -38.27 -8.18 -12.06
N THR A 8 -37.92 -7.89 -10.81
CA THR A 8 -38.90 -7.60 -9.75
C THR A 8 -38.66 -6.23 -9.13
N ARG A 9 -39.70 -5.62 -8.54
CA ARG A 9 -39.58 -4.35 -7.79
C ARG A 9 -38.59 -4.47 -6.62
N LEU A 10 -38.51 -5.65 -5.98
CA LEU A 10 -37.57 -5.91 -4.90
C LEU A 10 -36.12 -5.86 -5.40
N GLU A 11 -35.82 -6.53 -6.52
CA GLU A 11 -34.49 -6.49 -7.15
C GLU A 11 -34.09 -5.06 -7.57
N LEU A 12 -35.05 -4.24 -8.01
CA LEU A 12 -34.80 -2.83 -8.32
C LEU A 12 -34.36 -2.03 -7.08
N ILE A 13 -35.03 -2.25 -5.94
CA ILE A 13 -34.69 -1.59 -4.67
C ILE A 13 -33.28 -2.03 -4.22
N GLU A 14 -32.98 -3.32 -4.28
CA GLU A 14 -31.65 -3.85 -3.97
C GLU A 14 -30.57 -3.27 -4.88
N THR A 15 -30.81 -3.25 -6.20
CA THR A 15 -29.86 -2.71 -7.17
C THR A 15 -29.59 -1.22 -6.91
N ARG A 16 -30.63 -0.43 -6.62
CA ARG A 16 -30.48 0.98 -6.22
C ARG A 16 -29.69 1.15 -4.92
N SER A 17 -29.87 0.25 -3.94
CA SER A 17 -29.07 0.22 -2.72
C SER A 17 -27.60 -0.06 -3.02
N ARG A 18 -27.32 -1.05 -3.87
CA ARG A 18 -25.94 -1.39 -4.31
C ARG A 18 -25.27 -0.23 -5.06
N ILE A 19 -26.00 0.52 -5.90
CA ILE A 19 -25.49 1.73 -6.56
C ILE A 19 -25.07 2.77 -5.52
N ARG A 20 -25.93 3.09 -4.56
CA ARG A 20 -25.62 4.06 -3.49
C ARG A 20 -24.41 3.64 -2.67
N LEU A 21 -24.32 2.34 -2.33
CA LEU A 21 -23.17 1.78 -1.62
C LEU A 21 -21.88 1.92 -2.45
N ALA A 22 -21.93 1.59 -3.74
CA ALA A 22 -20.79 1.72 -4.65
C ALA A 22 -20.32 3.18 -4.80
N GLU A 23 -21.25 4.14 -4.90
CA GLU A 23 -20.93 5.57 -4.97
C GLU A 23 -20.29 6.09 -3.67
N ASN A 24 -20.79 5.67 -2.51
CA ASN A 24 -20.19 6.01 -1.22
C ASN A 24 -18.80 5.36 -1.07
N GLY A 25 -18.68 4.08 -1.43
CA GLY A 25 -17.41 3.37 -1.43
C GLY A 25 -16.37 4.02 -2.36
N HIS A 26 -16.78 4.49 -3.54
CA HIS A 26 -15.91 5.25 -4.43
C HIS A 26 -15.37 6.51 -3.75
N LYS A 27 -16.23 7.33 -3.14
CA LYS A 27 -15.82 8.56 -2.45
C LYS A 27 -14.82 8.28 -1.33
N LEU A 28 -15.08 7.27 -0.50
CA LEU A 28 -14.20 6.87 0.60
C LEU A 28 -12.84 6.36 0.11
N LEU A 29 -12.84 5.51 -0.92
CA LEU A 29 -11.59 4.97 -1.49
C LEU A 29 -10.75 6.05 -2.18
N LYS A 30 -11.41 7.02 -2.82
CA LYS A 30 -10.73 8.19 -3.40
C LYS A 30 -10.05 9.02 -2.31
N GLN A 31 -10.76 9.32 -1.22
CA GLN A 31 -10.18 10.03 -0.07
C GLN A 31 -9.03 9.24 0.57
N LYS A 32 -9.18 7.92 0.79
CA LYS A 32 -8.10 7.05 1.29
C LYS A 32 -6.86 7.15 0.40
N ARG A 33 -7.04 7.05 -0.92
CA ARG A 33 -5.94 7.16 -1.89
C ARG A 33 -5.24 8.50 -1.78
N ASP A 34 -5.98 9.61 -1.73
CA ASP A 34 -5.40 10.95 -1.70
C ASP A 34 -4.57 11.16 -0.41
N VAL A 35 -5.05 10.68 0.75
CA VAL A 35 -4.28 10.68 2.00
C VAL A 35 -3.03 9.81 1.92
N LEU A 36 -3.14 8.60 1.36
CA LEU A 36 -1.98 7.71 1.18
C LEU A 36 -0.91 8.32 0.27
N VAL A 37 -1.32 9.07 -0.76
CA VAL A 37 -0.39 9.76 -1.67
C VAL A 37 0.34 10.90 -0.96
N LEU A 38 -0.36 11.69 -0.15
CA LEU A 38 0.29 12.73 0.67
C LEU A 38 1.32 12.13 1.62
N GLU A 39 0.97 11.05 2.31
CA GLU A 39 1.86 10.35 3.22
C GLU A 39 3.07 9.73 2.51
N PHE A 40 2.85 9.19 1.30
CA PHE A 40 3.92 8.69 0.45
C PHE A 40 4.95 9.77 0.14
N PHE A 41 4.53 10.96 -0.28
CA PHE A 41 5.46 12.06 -0.58
C PHE A 41 6.19 12.55 0.67
N ARG A 42 5.54 12.54 1.83
CA ARG A 42 6.18 12.87 3.12
C ARG A 42 7.34 11.92 3.43
N ILE A 43 7.09 10.60 3.36
CA ILE A 43 8.11 9.58 3.64
C ILE A 43 9.18 9.57 2.54
N MET A 44 8.80 9.85 1.29
CA MET A 44 9.74 9.91 0.17
C MET A 44 10.79 11.01 0.38
N LYS A 45 10.38 12.19 0.86
CA LYS A 45 11.32 13.26 1.20
C LYS A 45 12.27 12.84 2.33
N GLN A 46 11.75 12.22 3.38
CA GLN A 46 12.58 11.70 4.48
C GLN A 46 13.59 10.65 3.99
N ALA A 47 13.18 9.75 3.10
CA ALA A 47 14.08 8.76 2.51
C ALA A 47 15.16 9.40 1.63
N GLN A 48 14.84 10.46 0.89
CA GLN A 48 15.84 11.22 0.11
C GLN A 48 16.87 11.89 1.02
N ASP A 49 16.43 12.54 2.10
CA ASP A 49 17.33 13.17 3.07
C ASP A 49 18.25 12.12 3.73
N GLN A 50 17.68 11.00 4.17
CA GLN A 50 18.44 9.87 4.74
C GLN A 50 19.45 9.26 3.74
N ARG A 51 19.08 9.18 2.45
CA ARG A 51 19.96 8.69 1.40
C ARG A 51 21.14 9.62 1.17
N ALA A 52 20.90 10.94 1.18
CA ALA A 52 21.96 11.94 1.06
C ALA A 52 22.91 11.86 2.25
N GLU A 53 22.38 11.75 3.47
CA GLU A 53 23.17 11.58 4.69
C GLU A 53 24.00 10.29 4.66
N LEU A 54 23.40 9.17 4.26
CA LEU A 54 24.10 7.88 4.12
C LEU A 54 25.26 7.99 3.14
N ASN A 55 25.05 8.62 1.98
CA ASN A 55 26.10 8.78 0.98
C ASN A 55 27.28 9.61 1.50
N ALA A 56 27.03 10.64 2.31
CA ALA A 56 28.08 11.42 2.94
C ALA A 56 28.86 10.57 3.97
N ARG A 57 28.16 9.90 4.89
CA ARG A 57 28.79 9.04 5.92
C ARG A 57 29.55 7.86 5.33
N MET A 58 29.06 7.28 4.25
CA MET A 58 29.73 6.17 3.56
C MET A 58 31.03 6.64 2.89
N LYS A 59 31.08 7.86 2.33
CA LYS A 59 32.33 8.43 1.83
C LYS A 59 33.35 8.58 2.94
N ASP A 60 32.96 9.20 4.05
CA ASP A 60 33.83 9.36 5.23
C ASP A 60 34.35 8.00 5.74
N ALA A 61 33.49 6.98 5.77
CA ALA A 61 33.85 5.63 6.21
C ALA A 61 34.85 4.94 5.24
N PHE A 62 34.66 5.10 3.93
CA PHE A 62 35.59 4.58 2.93
C PHE A 62 36.93 5.32 2.94
N ASP A 63 36.94 6.62 3.17
CA ASP A 63 38.17 7.41 3.31
C ASP A 63 38.95 6.97 4.55
N ALA A 64 38.28 6.77 5.69
CA ALA A 64 38.89 6.21 6.89
C ALA A 64 39.45 4.78 6.66
N LEU A 65 38.73 3.95 5.89
CA LEU A 65 39.20 2.62 5.52
C LEU A 65 40.42 2.67 4.61
N ALA A 66 40.46 3.60 3.65
CA ALA A 66 41.61 3.79 2.77
C ALA A 66 42.86 4.18 3.57
N MET A 67 42.71 5.07 4.55
CA MET A 67 43.80 5.43 5.47
C MET A 67 44.26 4.25 6.33
N ALA A 68 43.33 3.44 6.84
CA ALA A 68 43.68 2.23 7.61
C ALA A 68 44.45 1.22 6.75
N ARG A 69 44.03 1.00 5.50
CA ARG A 69 44.72 0.13 4.53
C ARG A 69 46.09 0.66 4.12
N ALA A 70 46.25 1.98 4.01
CA ALA A 70 47.53 2.59 3.70
C ALA A 70 48.55 2.40 4.85
N TYR A 71 48.08 2.36 6.09
CA TYR A 71 48.94 2.22 7.27
C TYR A 71 49.31 0.76 7.58
N HIS A 72 48.33 -0.15 7.58
CA HIS A 72 48.52 -1.57 7.96
C HIS A 72 48.70 -2.52 6.78
N GLY A 73 48.49 -2.04 5.55
CA GLY A 73 48.39 -2.91 4.39
C GLY A 73 47.01 -3.59 4.30
N ILE A 74 46.66 -4.03 3.10
CA ILE A 74 45.32 -4.55 2.80
C ILE A 74 45.08 -5.89 3.50
N MET A 75 46.07 -6.79 3.48
CA MET A 75 45.93 -8.15 4.02
C MET A 75 45.69 -8.16 5.53
N GLU A 76 46.36 -7.27 6.26
CA GLU A 76 46.22 -7.20 7.72
C GLU A 76 44.83 -6.68 8.13
N VAL A 77 44.32 -5.66 7.43
CA VAL A 77 42.96 -5.16 7.64
C VAL A 77 41.90 -6.24 7.33
N GLU A 78 42.10 -7.03 6.28
CA GLU A 78 41.19 -8.14 5.95
C GLU A 78 41.22 -9.24 7.01
N ASN A 79 42.41 -9.63 7.49
CA ASN A 79 42.56 -10.61 8.56
C ASN A 79 41.85 -10.15 9.85
N ILE A 80 41.97 -8.87 10.20
CA ILE A 80 41.27 -8.28 11.35
C ILE A 80 39.75 -8.31 11.13
N ALA A 81 39.28 -7.96 9.93
CA ALA A 81 37.85 -7.96 9.62
C ALA A 81 37.21 -9.37 9.76
N LEU A 82 37.94 -10.44 9.47
CA LEU A 82 37.47 -11.82 9.64
C LEU A 82 37.25 -12.22 11.11
N THR A 83 37.88 -11.54 12.06
CA THR A 83 37.75 -11.84 13.50
C THR A 83 36.54 -11.16 14.16
N VAL A 84 35.90 -10.21 13.48
CA VAL A 84 34.76 -9.44 14.02
C VAL A 84 33.53 -10.33 14.23
N LYS A 85 32.91 -10.24 15.42
CA LYS A 85 31.67 -10.98 15.73
C LYS A 85 30.48 -10.50 14.88
N LYS A 86 29.55 -11.43 14.62
CA LYS A 86 28.35 -11.29 13.76
C LYS A 86 27.53 -9.99 13.93
N ALA A 87 26.73 -9.73 12.90
CA ALA A 87 25.83 -8.59 12.75
C ALA A 87 24.93 -8.38 13.99
N PRO A 88 24.56 -7.11 14.28
CA PRO A 88 23.68 -6.80 15.40
C PRO A 88 22.31 -7.45 15.23
N ASN A 89 21.69 -7.86 16.34
CA ASN A 89 20.31 -8.32 16.34
C ASN A 89 19.38 -7.13 16.09
N VAL A 90 18.39 -7.35 15.24
CA VAL A 90 17.45 -6.32 14.81
C VAL A 90 16.04 -6.77 15.16
N GLU A 91 15.33 -6.01 15.99
CA GLU A 91 13.93 -6.28 16.28
C GLU A 91 13.02 -5.58 15.27
N VAL A 92 12.15 -6.37 14.64
CA VAL A 92 11.18 -5.86 13.66
C VAL A 92 9.80 -5.82 14.31
N GLN A 93 9.27 -4.61 14.45
CA GLN A 93 7.89 -4.36 14.87
C GLN A 93 7.04 -3.98 13.65
N SER A 94 5.72 -4.00 13.78
CA SER A 94 4.81 -3.57 12.71
C SER A 94 4.09 -2.30 13.12
N LYS A 95 4.21 -1.25 12.31
CA LYS A 95 3.47 0.01 12.44
C LYS A 95 2.36 0.06 11.41
N ASN A 96 1.19 0.54 11.80
CA ASN A 96 0.05 0.71 10.88
C ASN A 96 -0.07 2.17 10.44
N ILE A 97 -0.09 2.41 9.13
CA ILE A 97 -0.39 3.72 8.53
C ILE A 97 -1.61 3.54 7.63
N MET A 98 -2.77 4.03 8.08
CA MET A 98 -4.03 4.02 7.31
C MET A 98 -4.42 2.64 6.72
N GLY A 99 -4.13 1.57 7.48
CA GLY A 99 -4.41 0.17 7.09
C GLY A 99 -3.24 -0.54 6.40
N VAL A 100 -2.11 0.13 6.19
CA VAL A 100 -0.89 -0.45 5.63
C VAL A 100 0.08 -0.82 6.76
N HIS A 101 0.42 -2.10 6.84
CA HIS A 101 1.34 -2.65 7.84
C HIS A 101 2.78 -2.50 7.36
N ILE A 102 3.51 -1.56 7.94
CA ILE A 102 4.88 -1.20 7.61
C ILE A 102 5.82 -1.78 8.68
N PRO A 103 6.92 -2.45 8.28
CA PRO A 103 7.91 -2.90 9.25
C PRO A 103 8.60 -1.68 9.85
N SER A 104 8.68 -1.62 11.17
CA SER A 104 9.45 -0.63 11.91
C SER A 104 10.59 -1.33 12.62
N ILE A 105 11.80 -0.82 12.46
CA ILE A 105 12.99 -1.50 12.94
C ILE A 105 13.50 -0.77 14.18
N LYS A 106 13.55 -1.48 15.31
CA LYS A 106 14.24 -0.99 16.51
C LYS A 106 15.62 -1.63 16.57
N GLY A 107 16.65 -0.82 16.34
CA GLY A 107 18.04 -1.23 16.53
C GLY A 107 18.52 -0.78 17.89
N GLU A 108 18.62 -1.68 18.86
CA GLU A 108 19.18 -1.36 20.18
C GLU A 108 20.72 -1.30 20.19
N TYR A 109 21.42 -1.88 19.21
CA TYR A 109 22.87 -2.16 19.34
C TYR A 109 23.69 -1.98 18.05
N VAL A 110 23.67 -0.79 17.43
CA VAL A 110 24.55 -0.54 16.26
C VAL A 110 25.95 -0.06 16.68
N ALA A 111 26.06 0.66 17.81
CA ALA A 111 27.34 1.07 18.37
C ALA A 111 27.89 -0.02 19.31
N LYS A 112 28.89 -0.78 18.86
CA LYS A 112 29.57 -1.78 19.68
C LYS A 112 30.65 -1.11 20.52
N SER A 113 30.80 -1.51 21.79
CA SER A 113 31.98 -1.12 22.58
C SER A 113 33.26 -1.74 21.99
N LEU A 114 34.45 -1.18 22.27
CA LEU A 114 35.72 -1.76 21.76
C LEU A 114 35.87 -3.25 22.09
N ALA A 115 35.38 -3.68 23.25
CA ALA A 115 35.40 -5.08 23.68
C ALA A 115 34.41 -5.97 22.91
N GLU A 116 33.30 -5.40 22.41
CA GLU A 116 32.27 -6.11 21.65
C GLU A 116 32.59 -6.26 20.15
N ARG A 117 33.55 -5.48 19.63
CA ARG A 117 33.98 -5.56 18.22
C ARG A 117 34.69 -6.87 17.88
N GLY A 118 35.33 -7.52 18.86
CA GLY A 118 35.80 -8.90 18.75
C GLY A 118 37.17 -9.10 18.10
N TYR A 119 37.84 -8.05 17.59
CA TYR A 119 39.24 -8.12 17.17
C TYR A 119 40.21 -7.84 18.33
N SER A 120 41.42 -8.39 18.24
CA SER A 120 42.46 -8.18 19.26
C SER A 120 42.96 -6.72 19.25
N MET A 121 43.27 -6.17 20.43
CA MET A 121 43.96 -4.88 20.55
C MET A 121 45.43 -4.97 20.09
N GLN A 122 45.97 -6.18 19.98
CA GLN A 122 47.32 -6.43 19.48
C GLN A 122 47.27 -6.48 17.95
N GLY A 123 47.99 -5.56 17.29
CA GLY A 123 47.95 -5.42 15.83
C GLY A 123 46.82 -4.52 15.31
N SER A 124 45.91 -4.05 16.18
CA SER A 124 44.96 -3.00 15.81
C SER A 124 45.55 -1.61 16.04
N SER A 125 44.92 -0.59 15.45
CA SER A 125 45.32 0.80 15.59
C SER A 125 44.09 1.69 15.62
N ALA A 126 44.27 2.91 16.14
CA ALA A 126 43.23 3.94 16.15
C ALA A 126 42.61 4.18 14.75
N LYS A 127 43.36 3.97 13.66
CA LYS A 127 42.84 4.09 12.29
C LYS A 127 41.82 3.01 11.92
N ILE A 128 42.00 1.79 12.41
CA ILE A 128 41.04 0.69 12.24
C ILE A 128 39.80 0.96 13.10
N ASP A 129 40.00 1.44 14.33
CA ASP A 129 38.89 1.78 15.23
C ASP A 129 38.03 2.94 14.70
N GLU A 130 38.67 3.94 14.08
CA GLU A 130 38.04 5.07 13.41
C GLU A 130 37.18 4.59 12.22
N SER A 131 37.73 3.73 11.37
CA SER A 131 36.98 3.13 10.25
C SER A 131 35.80 2.29 10.73
N ALA A 132 36.00 1.43 11.74
CA ALA A 132 34.94 0.61 12.31
C ALA A 132 33.80 1.48 12.87
N SER A 133 34.12 2.55 13.61
CA SER A 133 33.12 3.47 14.14
C SER A 133 32.36 4.22 13.04
N ALA A 134 33.04 4.60 11.96
CA ALA A 134 32.40 5.26 10.83
C ALA A 134 31.40 4.33 10.12
N PHE A 135 31.75 3.05 9.93
CA PHE A 135 30.84 2.05 9.37
C PHE A 135 29.68 1.68 10.31
N GLU A 136 29.90 1.63 11.62
CA GLU A 136 28.82 1.44 12.60
C GLU A 136 27.77 2.57 12.51
N LYS A 137 28.22 3.83 12.42
CA LYS A 137 27.32 4.98 12.22
C LYS A 137 26.59 4.92 10.87
N ALA A 138 27.28 4.53 9.80
CA ALA A 138 26.66 4.38 8.50
C ALA A 138 25.61 3.26 8.51
N LEU A 139 25.88 2.14 9.19
CA LEU A 139 24.97 1.00 9.34
C LEU A 139 23.66 1.41 10.03
N GLU A 140 23.73 2.32 11.01
CA GLU A 140 22.52 2.83 11.69
C GLU A 140 21.59 3.55 10.71
N ILE A 141 22.16 4.36 9.82
CA ILE A 141 21.40 5.07 8.79
C ILE A 141 20.86 4.09 7.75
N VAL A 142 21.64 3.06 7.36
CA VAL A 142 21.16 2.01 6.45
C VAL A 142 19.93 1.31 7.01
N ILE A 143 19.90 1.01 8.30
CA ILE A 143 18.74 0.37 8.95
C ILE A 143 17.52 1.30 8.91
N LYS A 144 17.68 2.59 9.23
CA LYS A 144 16.60 3.59 9.15
C LYS A 144 16.09 3.77 7.72
N LEU A 145 16.99 3.78 6.74
CA LEU A 145 16.66 3.87 5.33
C LEU A 145 15.93 2.61 4.84
N ALA A 146 16.31 1.43 5.31
CA ALA A 146 15.64 0.18 4.97
C ALA A 146 14.19 0.14 5.48
N GLU A 147 13.92 0.74 6.66
CA GLU A 147 12.55 0.94 7.16
C GLU A 147 11.74 1.86 6.22
N THR A 148 12.28 3.04 5.89
CA THR A 148 11.55 4.02 5.06
C THR A 148 11.37 3.54 3.61
N GLU A 149 12.36 2.89 3.00
CA GLU A 149 12.25 2.32 1.65
C GLU A 149 11.22 1.18 1.60
N ASN A 150 11.19 0.30 2.61
CA ASN A 150 10.19 -0.76 2.68
C ASN A 150 8.78 -0.18 2.92
N ALA A 151 8.67 0.88 3.72
CA ALA A 151 7.43 1.62 3.88
C ALA A 151 6.91 2.14 2.53
N LEU A 152 7.77 2.81 1.75
CA LEU A 152 7.44 3.33 0.42
C LEU A 152 6.97 2.23 -0.52
N LYS A 153 7.70 1.11 -0.59
CA LYS A 153 7.32 -0.04 -1.44
C LYS A 153 5.93 -0.59 -1.07
N LYS A 154 5.60 -0.68 0.21
CA LYS A 154 4.28 -1.14 0.66
C LYS A 154 3.19 -0.12 0.36
N LEU A 155 3.45 1.17 0.59
CA LEU A 155 2.51 2.26 0.28
C LEU A 155 2.20 2.32 -1.21
N ILE A 156 3.19 2.23 -2.09
CA ILE A 156 2.98 2.21 -3.55
C ILE A 156 2.03 1.08 -3.94
N LYS A 157 2.28 -0.15 -3.44
CA LYS A 157 1.41 -1.30 -3.72
C LYS A 157 -0.04 -1.07 -3.27
N GLU A 158 -0.24 -0.42 -2.12
CA GLU A 158 -1.59 -0.11 -1.64
C GLU A 158 -2.25 1.03 -2.44
N ILE A 159 -1.50 2.06 -2.83
CA ILE A 159 -1.97 3.16 -3.69
C ILE A 159 -2.40 2.60 -5.06
N GLU A 160 -1.63 1.69 -5.65
CA GLU A 160 -2.04 1.04 -6.89
C GLU A 160 -3.31 0.20 -6.74
N LYS A 161 -3.41 -0.58 -5.66
CA LYS A 161 -4.62 -1.38 -5.38
C LYS A 161 -5.85 -0.48 -5.22
N THR A 162 -5.73 0.60 -4.47
CA THR A 162 -6.83 1.57 -4.28
C THR A 162 -7.19 2.27 -5.58
N LYS A 163 -6.20 2.71 -6.39
CA LYS A 163 -6.42 3.26 -7.74
C LYS A 163 -7.20 2.29 -8.64
N ARG A 164 -6.78 1.01 -8.69
CA ARG A 164 -7.47 -0.01 -9.50
C ARG A 164 -8.92 -0.23 -9.02
N ARG A 165 -9.16 -0.25 -7.71
CA ARG A 165 -10.52 -0.38 -7.14
C ARG A 165 -11.40 0.82 -7.46
N VAL A 166 -10.88 2.03 -7.34
CA VAL A 166 -11.59 3.27 -7.71
C VAL A 166 -11.97 3.23 -9.20
N ASN A 167 -11.03 2.90 -10.08
CA ASN A 167 -11.30 2.79 -11.52
C ASN A 167 -12.32 1.68 -11.85
N ALA A 168 -12.26 0.54 -11.16
CA ALA A 168 -13.23 -0.54 -11.35
C ALA A 168 -14.64 -0.11 -10.94
N LEU A 169 -14.79 0.70 -9.88
CA LEU A 169 -16.07 1.29 -9.49
C LEU A 169 -16.57 2.26 -10.57
N ASP A 170 -15.72 3.15 -11.05
CA ASP A 170 -16.10 4.21 -12.00
C ASP A 170 -16.50 3.70 -13.38
N TYR A 171 -15.70 2.81 -13.94
CA TYR A 171 -15.82 2.43 -15.35
C TYR A 171 -16.53 1.09 -15.57
N ILE A 172 -16.65 0.25 -14.54
CA ILE A 172 -17.22 -1.10 -14.67
C ILE A 172 -18.44 -1.27 -13.77
N MET A 173 -18.28 -1.14 -12.45
CA MET A 173 -19.29 -1.56 -11.48
C MET A 173 -20.50 -0.62 -11.45
N ILE A 174 -20.28 0.69 -11.29
CA ILE A 174 -21.37 1.68 -11.27
C ILE A 174 -22.12 1.72 -12.61
N PRO A 175 -21.45 1.80 -13.78
CA PRO A 175 -22.13 1.78 -15.07
C PRO A 175 -22.94 0.50 -15.29
N ARG A 176 -22.38 -0.67 -14.93
CA ARG A 176 -23.10 -1.95 -15.04
C ARG A 176 -24.35 -1.98 -14.17
N LEU A 177 -24.25 -1.59 -12.90
CA LEU A 177 -25.41 -1.54 -11.99
C LEU A 177 -26.48 -0.57 -12.47
N ARG A 178 -26.09 0.60 -13.01
CA ARG A 178 -27.03 1.56 -13.62
C ARG A 178 -27.71 0.97 -14.86
N GLY A 179 -26.96 0.26 -15.71
CA GLY A 179 -27.51 -0.46 -16.86
C GLY A 179 -28.54 -1.52 -16.44
N THR A 180 -28.21 -2.32 -15.42
CA THR A 180 -29.13 -3.32 -14.85
C THR A 180 -30.39 -2.68 -14.26
N ALA A 181 -30.25 -1.59 -13.49
CA ALA A 181 -31.40 -0.87 -12.94
C ALA A 181 -32.31 -0.33 -14.05
N LYS A 182 -31.73 0.24 -15.12
CA LYS A 182 -32.49 0.73 -16.28
C LYS A 182 -33.23 -0.40 -16.99
N TYR A 183 -32.60 -1.56 -17.15
CA TYR A 183 -33.24 -2.74 -17.74
C TYR A 183 -34.43 -3.24 -16.90
N ILE A 184 -34.27 -3.33 -15.57
CA ILE A 184 -35.37 -3.74 -14.68
C ILE A 184 -36.53 -2.75 -14.76
N ILE A 185 -36.26 -1.43 -14.76
CA ILE A 185 -37.30 -0.40 -14.89
C ILE A 185 -38.07 -0.57 -16.20
N MET A 186 -37.36 -0.69 -17.33
CA MET A 186 -37.97 -0.86 -18.65
C MET A 186 -38.86 -2.12 -18.71
N ARG A 187 -38.44 -3.22 -18.09
CA ARG A 187 -39.24 -4.46 -18.02
C ARG A 187 -40.46 -4.34 -17.13
N LEU A 188 -40.34 -3.68 -15.98
CA LEU A 188 -41.48 -3.43 -15.09
C LEU A 188 -42.53 -2.53 -15.75
N GLU A 189 -42.10 -1.46 -16.43
CA GLU A 189 -43.00 -0.58 -17.19
C GLU A 189 -43.73 -1.34 -18.29
N GLU A 190 -43.06 -2.27 -18.98
CA GLU A 190 -43.71 -3.10 -20.01
C GLU A 190 -44.75 -4.06 -19.42
N MET A 191 -44.43 -4.73 -18.30
CA MET A 191 -45.39 -5.59 -17.59
C MET A 191 -46.61 -4.81 -17.08
N GLU A 192 -46.41 -3.58 -16.56
CA GLU A 192 -47.51 -2.72 -16.13
C GLU A 192 -48.39 -2.29 -17.30
N ARG A 193 -47.79 -2.01 -18.48
CA ARG A 193 -48.55 -1.73 -19.71
C ARG A 193 -49.38 -2.92 -20.17
N GLU A 194 -48.82 -4.13 -20.19
CA GLU A 194 -49.54 -5.35 -20.57
C GLU A 194 -50.71 -5.63 -19.63
N GLN A 195 -50.51 -5.48 -18.31
CA GLN A 195 -51.56 -5.64 -17.31
C GLN A 195 -52.68 -4.59 -17.47
N PHE A 196 -52.32 -3.33 -17.72
CA PHE A 196 -53.28 -2.26 -17.94
C PHE A 196 -54.16 -2.52 -19.18
N ILE A 197 -53.55 -2.93 -20.29
CA ILE A 197 -54.29 -3.27 -21.52
C ILE A 197 -55.23 -4.44 -21.26
N SER A 198 -54.75 -5.50 -20.58
CA SER A 198 -55.55 -6.69 -20.24
C SER A 198 -56.78 -6.35 -19.40
N LEU A 199 -56.61 -5.54 -18.35
CA LEU A 199 -57.71 -5.06 -17.51
C LEU A 199 -58.72 -4.22 -18.29
N LYS A 200 -58.23 -3.36 -19.20
CA LYS A 200 -59.09 -2.54 -20.07
C LYS A 200 -59.94 -3.40 -21.01
N THR A 201 -59.36 -4.44 -21.61
CA THR A 201 -60.10 -5.38 -22.45
C THR A 201 -61.16 -6.17 -21.68
N ILE A 202 -60.83 -6.64 -20.47
CA ILE A 202 -61.79 -7.36 -19.62
C ILE A 202 -62.95 -6.42 -19.22
N LYS A 203 -62.66 -5.19 -18.82
CA LYS A 203 -63.69 -4.19 -18.50
C LYS A 203 -64.62 -3.93 -19.70
N ALA A 204 -64.06 -3.74 -20.89
CA ALA A 204 -64.84 -3.54 -22.10
C ALA A 204 -65.69 -4.76 -22.49
N GLN A 205 -65.28 -5.98 -22.13
CA GLN A 205 -66.09 -7.18 -22.33
C GLN A 205 -67.25 -7.26 -21.33
N LEU A 206 -67.02 -6.90 -20.06
CA LEU A 206 -68.05 -6.86 -19.02
C LEU A 206 -69.12 -5.81 -19.33
N GLU A 207 -68.72 -4.59 -19.71
CA GLU A 207 -69.66 -3.52 -20.09
C GLU A 207 -70.56 -3.94 -21.27
N LYS A 208 -70.01 -4.63 -22.26
CA LYS A 208 -70.78 -5.18 -23.39
C LYS A 208 -71.77 -6.28 -23.00
N GLN A 209 -71.46 -7.05 -21.95
CA GLN A 209 -72.37 -8.07 -21.43
C GLN A 209 -73.50 -7.44 -20.61
N GLU A 210 -73.22 -6.35 -19.89
CA GLU A 210 -74.23 -5.59 -19.14
C GLU A 210 -75.17 -4.79 -20.06
N GLU A 211 -74.69 -4.24 -21.17
CA GLU A 211 -75.54 -3.53 -22.17
C GLU A 211 -76.35 -4.49 -23.07
N GLY A 212 -75.98 -5.78 -23.11
CA GLY A 212 -76.65 -6.81 -23.90
C GLY A 212 -77.69 -7.64 -23.15
N ALA A 213 -77.93 -7.36 -21.86
CA ALA A 213 -78.93 -7.98 -20.99
C ALA A 213 -80.05 -7.01 -20.66
#